data_AF-A0A6G0WTQ5-F1
#
_entry.id   AF-A0A6G0WTQ5-F1
#
_cell.length_a   1.000
_cell.length_b   1.000
_cell.length_c   1.000
_cell.angle_alpha   90.00
_cell.angle_beta   90.00
_cell.angle_gamma   90.00
#
_symmetry.space_group_name_H-M   'P 1'
#
loop_
_entity.id
_entity.type
_entity.pdbx_description
1 polymer ?
#
loop_
_entity_poly.entity_id
_entity_poly.type
_entity_poly.pdbx_seq_one_letter_code
_entity_poly.pdbx_strand_id
1 'polypeptide(L)'
;MKPWRICQHNRIVALTFSELCIWIEETSVTHYTVWSATQLYETVTSCWIKFVFRSWLAGYISYLLWARYYRHYKTLLSNLRHVGISIDYTRYEVVVGDPAYAILSDPLVSLAMVVDIYGGAGYVTLGLMRVTQFQDLLLYASGCVYMSRYVWFSYLGLRILSSFVKWRRWEATYADVDPAFLSISAYIYSGPIISILGTTPIMWLFYQMWSIFVPSALENEAIEAITGITTCNEFALTYVLLQ
;
A
#
# COMPACT_ATOMS: atom_id res chain seq x y z
N MET A 1 -16.44 -2.64 37.82
CA MET A 1 -15.07 -2.12 37.53
C MET A 1 -15.19 -0.82 36.75
N LYS A 2 -14.28 0.14 36.94
CA LYS A 2 -14.23 1.37 36.12
C LYS A 2 -13.79 0.97 34.70
N PRO A 3 -14.49 1.40 33.62
CA PRO A 3 -14.10 1.03 32.26
C PRO A 3 -12.70 1.57 31.97
N TRP A 4 -11.81 0.68 31.50
CA TRP A 4 -10.50 1.08 31.03
C TRP A 4 -10.66 1.75 29.67
N ARG A 5 -10.18 2.98 29.55
CA ARG A 5 -10.25 3.80 28.33
C ARG A 5 -8.90 4.44 28.11
N ILE A 6 -8.36 4.31 26.90
CA ILE A 6 -7.13 4.97 26.50
C ILE A 6 -7.36 5.66 25.15
N CYS A 7 -6.79 6.84 24.99
CA CYS A 7 -6.76 7.55 23.73
C CYS A 7 -5.31 7.84 23.35
N GLN A 8 -5.00 7.69 22.07
CA GLN A 8 -3.67 7.91 21.52
C GLN A 8 -3.74 8.85 20.32
N HIS A 9 -2.80 9.78 20.28
CA HIS A 9 -2.58 10.69 19.17
C HIS A 9 -1.72 10.01 18.10
N ASN A 10 -2.29 9.80 16.92
CA ASN A 10 -1.56 9.26 15.79
C ASN A 10 -0.92 10.40 15.01
N ARG A 11 0.42 10.34 14.90
CA ARG A 11 1.23 11.42 14.34
C ARG A 11 2.06 10.91 13.17
N ILE A 12 2.35 11.82 12.24
CA ILE A 12 3.37 11.64 11.20
C ILE A 12 4.23 12.88 11.20
N VAL A 13 5.53 12.72 11.45
CA VAL A 13 6.49 13.83 11.48
C VAL A 13 5.97 14.93 12.42
N ALA A 14 5.63 14.52 13.64
CA ALA A 14 5.08 15.38 14.68
C ALA A 14 3.69 15.99 14.41
N LEU A 15 3.08 15.81 13.24
CA LEU A 15 1.74 16.30 12.92
C LEU A 15 0.67 15.25 13.25
N THR A 16 -0.28 15.60 14.11
CA THR A 16 -1.41 14.73 14.45
C THR A 16 -2.39 14.65 13.28
N PHE A 17 -2.66 13.45 12.79
CA PHE A 17 -3.60 13.21 11.68
C PHE A 17 -4.85 12.46 12.13
N SER A 18 -4.80 11.75 13.25
CA SER A 18 -5.98 11.12 13.84
C SER A 18 -5.80 10.88 15.34
N GLU A 19 -6.92 10.70 16.02
CA GLU A 19 -6.98 10.20 17.39
C GLU A 19 -7.68 8.85 17.40
N LEU A 20 -7.10 7.90 18.12
CA LEU A 20 -7.65 6.58 18.32
C LEU A 20 -7.97 6.40 19.80
N CYS A 21 -9.23 6.17 20.12
CA CYS A 21 -9.66 5.82 21.47
C CYS A 21 -10.15 4.38 21.50
N ILE A 22 -9.67 3.62 22.48
CA ILE A 22 -10.07 2.24 22.71
C ILE A 22 -10.64 2.14 24.13
N TRP A 23 -11.74 1.43 24.27
CA TRP A 23 -12.30 1.10 25.57
C TRP A 23 -12.81 -0.32 25.61
N ILE A 24 -12.77 -0.91 26.80
CA ILE A 24 -13.16 -2.29 27.02
C ILE A 24 -14.41 -2.30 27.90
N GLU A 25 -15.41 -3.03 27.44
CA GLU A 25 -16.66 -3.26 28.16
C GLU A 25 -16.86 -4.75 28.41
N GLU A 26 -17.23 -5.10 29.63
CA GLU A 26 -17.60 -6.48 29.97
C GLU A 26 -18.97 -6.79 29.39
N THR A 27 -19.04 -7.76 28.49
CA THR A 27 -20.29 -8.19 27.84
C THR A 27 -20.89 -9.41 28.53
N SER A 28 -20.03 -10.27 29.09
CA SER A 28 -20.42 -11.38 29.95
C SER A 28 -19.25 -11.76 30.87
N VAL A 29 -19.48 -12.71 31.79
CA VAL A 29 -18.47 -13.20 32.76
C VAL A 29 -17.18 -13.70 32.08
N THR A 30 -17.24 -14.11 30.81
CA THR A 30 -16.10 -14.66 30.05
C THR A 30 -15.72 -13.87 28.81
N HIS A 31 -16.50 -12.86 28.42
CA HIS A 31 -16.28 -12.12 27.18
C HIS A 31 -16.21 -10.61 27.42
N TYR A 32 -15.15 -10.01 26.89
CA TYR A 32 -14.97 -8.57 26.82
C TYR A 32 -15.13 -8.12 25.37
N THR A 33 -15.88 -7.04 25.17
CA THR A 33 -15.96 -6.34 23.89
C THR A 33 -15.00 -5.16 23.92
N VAL A 34 -14.13 -5.11 22.93
CA VAL A 34 -13.19 -4.00 22.73
C VAL A 34 -13.78 -3.08 21.68
N TRP A 35 -14.13 -1.88 22.09
CA TRP A 35 -14.61 -0.84 21.21
C TRP A 35 -13.45 0.06 20.80
N SER A 36 -13.47 0.51 19.55
CA SER A 36 -12.53 1.49 19.05
C SER A 36 -13.28 2.60 18.31
N ALA A 37 -12.84 3.84 18.51
CA ALA A 37 -13.30 4.99 17.77
C ALA A 37 -12.08 5.74 17.23
N THR A 38 -12.13 6.13 15.97
CA THR A 38 -11.06 6.92 15.34
C THR A 38 -11.64 8.24 14.86
N GLN A 39 -11.05 9.34 15.30
CA GLN A 39 -11.35 10.68 14.81
C GLN A 39 -10.25 11.12 13.84
N LEU A 40 -10.62 11.45 12.61
CA LEU A 40 -9.69 11.93 11.59
C LEU A 40 -9.59 13.45 11.65
N TYR A 41 -8.37 13.97 11.65
CA TYR A 41 -8.10 15.40 11.53
C TYR A 41 -7.73 15.73 10.09
N GLU A 42 -8.74 16.05 9.29
CA GLU A 42 -8.56 16.53 7.91
C GLU A 42 -9.01 17.98 7.79
N THR A 43 -8.08 18.86 7.43
CA THR A 43 -8.41 20.24 7.08
C THR A 43 -8.88 20.32 5.63
N VAL A 44 -9.75 21.29 5.31
CA VAL A 44 -10.20 21.56 3.94
C VAL A 44 -9.02 21.72 2.98
N THR A 45 -7.95 22.40 3.43
CA THR A 45 -6.70 22.56 2.68
C THR A 45 -6.03 21.22 2.39
N SER A 46 -5.94 20.32 3.37
CA SER A 46 -5.37 18.97 3.18
C SER A 46 -6.16 18.18 2.13
N CYS A 47 -7.49 18.25 2.16
CA CYS A 47 -8.35 17.59 1.18
C CYS A 47 -8.09 18.09 -0.25
N TRP A 48 -7.99 19.41 -0.45
CA TRP A 48 -7.67 19.99 -1.75
C TRP A 48 -6.27 19.61 -2.23
N ILE A 49 -5.28 19.59 -1.35
CA ILE A 49 -3.92 19.14 -1.70
C ILE A 49 -3.94 17.68 -2.17
N LYS A 50 -4.61 16.78 -1.43
CA LYS A 50 -4.76 15.37 -1.82
C LYS A 50 -5.50 15.23 -3.16
N PHE A 51 -6.55 16.01 -3.37
CA PHE A 51 -7.31 16.01 -4.62
C PHE A 51 -6.44 16.43 -5.80
N VAL A 52 -5.78 17.59 -5.72
CA VAL A 52 -4.88 18.10 -6.77
C VAL A 52 -3.76 17.10 -7.05
N PHE A 53 -3.14 16.55 -6.01
CA PHE A 53 -2.11 15.54 -6.14
C PHE A 53 -2.60 14.28 -6.88
N ARG A 54 -3.76 13.75 -6.52
CA ARG A 54 -4.35 12.57 -7.17
C ARG A 54 -4.80 12.86 -8.59
N SER A 55 -5.35 14.03 -8.88
CA SER A 55 -5.70 14.45 -10.24
C SER A 55 -4.45 14.57 -11.12
N TRP A 56 -3.38 15.16 -10.59
CA TRP A 56 -2.09 15.23 -11.28
C TRP A 56 -1.52 13.83 -11.54
N LEU A 57 -1.51 12.95 -10.53
CA LEU A 57 -1.00 11.59 -10.66
C LEU A 57 -1.82 10.77 -11.66
N ALA A 58 -3.15 10.87 -11.63
CA ALA A 58 -4.03 10.23 -12.60
C ALA A 58 -3.76 10.74 -14.03
N GLY A 59 -3.58 12.06 -14.20
CA GLY A 59 -3.18 12.64 -15.48
C GLY A 59 -1.82 12.14 -15.96
N TYR A 60 -0.84 12.05 -15.06
CA TYR A 60 0.50 11.56 -15.36
C TYR A 60 0.50 10.08 -15.77
N ILE A 61 -0.20 9.21 -15.05
CA ILE A 61 -0.37 7.79 -15.40
C ILE A 61 -1.09 7.65 -16.75
N SER A 62 -2.13 8.45 -16.99
CA SER A 62 -2.86 8.45 -18.27
C SER A 62 -1.96 8.86 -19.43
N TYR A 63 -1.15 9.90 -19.23
CA TYR A 63 -0.14 10.33 -20.20
C TYR A 63 0.89 9.23 -20.46
N LEU A 64 1.37 8.57 -19.41
CA LEU A 64 2.35 7.48 -19.50
C LEU A 64 1.81 6.30 -20.30
N LEU A 65 0.58 5.87 -19.98
CA LEU A 65 -0.16 4.84 -20.71
C LEU A 65 -0.28 5.20 -22.19
N TRP A 66 -0.63 6.44 -22.49
CA TRP A 66 -0.74 6.87 -23.88
C TRP A 66 0.62 6.85 -24.59
N ALA A 67 1.63 7.47 -23.99
CA ALA A 67 2.93 7.69 -24.60
C ALA A 67 3.73 6.40 -24.78
N ARG A 68 3.73 5.51 -23.76
CA ARG A 68 4.55 4.29 -23.73
C ARG A 68 3.81 3.01 -24.12
N TYR A 69 2.48 3.02 -24.16
CA TYR A 69 1.70 1.81 -24.47
C TYR A 69 0.84 2.02 -25.71
N TYR A 70 -0.22 2.84 -25.64
CA TYR A 70 -1.21 2.94 -26.71
C TYR A 70 -0.69 3.53 -28.02
N ARG A 71 0.28 4.45 -27.95
CA ARG A 71 0.87 5.05 -29.16
C ARG A 71 1.55 3.98 -30.03
N HIS A 72 2.25 3.02 -29.45
CA HIS A 72 2.96 1.98 -30.20
C HIS A 72 2.00 1.00 -30.88
N TYR A 73 0.88 0.68 -30.24
CA TYR A 73 -0.18 -0.13 -30.87
C TYR A 73 -0.77 0.54 -32.11
N LYS A 74 -0.97 1.87 -32.08
CA LYS A 74 -1.45 2.61 -33.25
C LYS A 74 -0.47 2.54 -34.42
N THR A 75 0.82 2.73 -34.14
CA THR A 75 1.86 2.63 -35.18
C THR A 75 1.94 1.21 -35.74
N LEU A 76 1.90 0.19 -34.88
CA LEU A 76 1.91 -1.22 -35.31
C LEU A 76 0.72 -1.53 -36.21
N LEU A 77 -0.48 -1.10 -35.83
CA LEU A 77 -1.69 -1.33 -36.61
C LEU A 77 -1.66 -0.63 -37.97
N SER A 78 -1.10 0.60 -38.03
CA SER A 78 -0.90 1.31 -39.29
C SER A 78 0.09 0.57 -40.20
N ASN A 79 1.22 0.12 -39.67
CA ASN A 79 2.22 -0.61 -40.44
C ASN A 79 1.67 -1.95 -40.96
N LEU A 80 0.93 -2.70 -40.14
CA LEU A 80 0.31 -3.96 -40.54
C LEU A 80 -0.74 -3.77 -41.65
N ARG A 81 -1.47 -2.65 -41.65
CA ARG A 81 -2.45 -2.33 -42.69
C ARG A 81 -1.83 -1.93 -44.02
N HIS A 82 -0.68 -1.25 -43.99
CA HIS A 82 -0.07 -0.70 -45.20
C HIS A 82 0.98 -1.61 -45.83
N VAL A 83 1.80 -2.27 -45.00
CA VAL A 83 2.95 -3.07 -45.49
C VAL A 83 2.62 -4.56 -45.46
N GLY A 84 1.83 -5.03 -44.49
CA GLY A 84 1.65 -6.45 -44.22
C GLY A 84 2.95 -7.12 -43.72
N ILE A 85 2.87 -8.34 -43.20
CA ILE A 85 4.06 -9.12 -42.80
C ILE A 85 4.46 -10.10 -43.92
N SER A 86 3.47 -10.69 -44.62
CA SER A 86 3.69 -11.57 -45.76
C SER A 86 2.44 -11.58 -46.66
N ILE A 87 2.65 -11.95 -47.93
CA ILE A 87 1.65 -11.96 -49.01
C ILE A 87 0.61 -13.09 -48.79
N ASP A 88 0.97 -14.12 -48.02
CA ASP A 88 0.15 -15.33 -47.82
C ASP A 88 -0.90 -15.19 -46.69
N TYR A 89 -0.82 -14.13 -45.88
CA TYR A 89 -1.71 -13.93 -44.73
C TYR A 89 -2.68 -12.77 -44.97
N THR A 90 -3.98 -13.09 -44.95
CA THR A 90 -5.07 -12.14 -45.17
C THR A 90 -5.66 -11.57 -43.87
N ARG A 91 -5.36 -12.17 -42.71
CA ARG A 91 -5.90 -11.77 -41.41
C ARG A 91 -4.80 -11.72 -40.35
N TYR A 92 -4.71 -10.57 -39.67
CA TYR A 92 -3.84 -10.37 -38.52
C TYR A 92 -4.70 -10.21 -37.27
N GLU A 93 -4.36 -10.93 -36.20
CA GLU A 93 -4.93 -10.74 -34.87
C GLU A 93 -3.89 -10.05 -33.99
N VAL A 94 -4.22 -8.85 -33.50
CA VAL A 94 -3.35 -8.09 -32.60
C VAL A 94 -3.91 -8.23 -31.19
N VAL A 95 -3.22 -9.01 -30.36
CA VAL A 95 -3.57 -9.18 -28.96
C VAL A 95 -3.00 -8.02 -28.16
N VAL A 96 -3.88 -7.26 -27.51
CA VAL A 96 -3.51 -6.16 -26.60
C VAL A 96 -3.36 -6.74 -25.20
N GLY A 97 -2.16 -6.66 -24.63
CA GLY A 97 -1.88 -7.16 -23.29
C GLY A 97 -2.32 -6.20 -22.19
N ASP A 98 -1.91 -6.49 -20.95
CA ASP A 98 -2.11 -5.59 -19.81
C ASP A 98 -1.02 -4.50 -19.79
N PRO A 99 -1.37 -3.20 -19.78
CA PRO A 99 -0.39 -2.13 -19.66
C PRO A 99 0.14 -1.93 -18.23
N ALA A 100 -0.35 -2.65 -17.21
CA ALA A 100 0.03 -2.46 -15.81
C ALA A 100 1.54 -2.44 -15.62
N TYR A 101 2.29 -3.31 -16.30
CA TYR A 101 3.76 -3.33 -16.22
C TYR A 101 4.40 -1.99 -16.60
N ALA A 102 3.87 -1.29 -17.61
CA ALA A 102 4.40 -0.01 -18.05
C ALA A 102 4.19 1.10 -17.00
N ILE A 103 3.14 1.00 -16.19
CA ILE A 103 2.87 1.92 -15.07
C ILE A 103 3.71 1.54 -13.86
N LEU A 104 3.66 0.27 -13.47
CA LEU A 104 4.36 -0.31 -12.32
C LEU A 104 5.89 -0.17 -12.43
N SER A 105 6.39 0.02 -13.65
CA SER A 105 7.81 0.21 -13.91
C SER A 105 8.32 1.63 -13.74
N ASP A 106 7.45 2.63 -13.69
CA ASP A 106 7.86 4.01 -13.59
C ASP A 106 8.19 4.38 -12.13
N PRO A 107 9.44 4.76 -11.80
CA PRO A 107 9.85 5.01 -10.42
C PRO A 107 9.10 6.18 -9.79
N LEU A 108 8.72 7.17 -10.61
CA LEU A 108 7.97 8.34 -10.13
C LEU A 108 6.55 7.94 -9.72
N VAL A 109 5.89 7.03 -10.44
CA VAL A 109 4.56 6.54 -10.08
C VAL A 109 4.60 5.78 -8.75
N SER A 110 5.52 4.83 -8.60
CA SER A 110 5.64 4.04 -7.36
C SER A 110 5.97 4.93 -6.15
N LEU A 111 6.88 5.90 -6.31
CA LEU A 111 7.19 6.88 -5.27
C LEU A 111 5.98 7.76 -4.93
N ALA A 112 5.27 8.29 -5.94
CA ALA A 112 4.10 9.11 -5.74
C ALA A 112 2.97 8.35 -5.03
N MET A 113 2.77 7.06 -5.35
CA MET A 113 1.80 6.20 -4.66
C MET A 113 2.17 5.94 -3.20
N VAL A 114 3.46 5.74 -2.90
CA VAL A 114 3.95 5.65 -1.51
C VAL A 114 3.67 6.95 -0.75
N VAL A 115 3.93 8.11 -1.37
CA VAL A 115 3.60 9.42 -0.78
C VAL A 115 2.09 9.58 -0.57
N ASP A 116 1.23 9.09 -1.49
CA ASP A 116 -0.23 9.10 -1.31
C ASP A 116 -0.67 8.32 -0.07
N ILE A 117 -0.01 7.19 0.21
CA ILE A 117 -0.30 6.37 1.39
C ILE A 117 0.02 7.14 2.68
N TYR A 118 1.15 7.84 2.73
CA TYR A 118 1.48 8.73 3.86
C TYR A 118 0.48 9.88 4.00
N GLY A 119 0.12 10.53 2.90
CA GLY A 119 -0.92 11.58 2.90
C GLY A 119 -2.30 11.06 3.32
N GLY A 120 -2.54 9.75 3.18
CA GLY A 120 -3.75 9.04 3.57
C GLY A 120 -3.66 8.28 4.90
N ALA A 121 -2.68 8.55 5.76
CA ALA A 121 -2.42 7.74 6.96
C ALA A 121 -3.61 7.60 7.93
N GLY A 122 -4.48 8.60 8.02
CA GLY A 122 -5.72 8.50 8.79
C GLY A 122 -6.60 7.32 8.34
N TYR A 123 -6.74 7.19 7.03
CA TYR A 123 -7.50 6.09 6.44
C TYR A 123 -6.75 4.75 6.52
N VAL A 124 -5.42 4.75 6.59
CA VAL A 124 -4.63 3.57 6.97
C VAL A 124 -5.03 3.09 8.35
N THR A 125 -5.10 3.97 9.36
CA THR A 125 -5.55 3.59 10.71
C THR A 125 -6.95 2.96 10.66
N LEU A 126 -7.89 3.55 9.91
CA LEU A 126 -9.22 2.96 9.71
C LEU A 126 -9.18 1.59 9.03
N GLY A 127 -8.30 1.41 8.04
CA GLY A 127 -8.06 0.14 7.38
C GLY A 127 -7.59 -0.93 8.37
N LEU A 128 -6.59 -0.61 9.21
CA LEU A 128 -6.13 -1.51 10.27
C LEU A 128 -7.24 -1.89 11.25
N MET A 129 -8.07 -0.92 11.68
CA MET A 129 -9.19 -1.18 12.58
C MET A 129 -10.25 -2.09 11.95
N ARG A 130 -10.46 -2.01 10.63
CA ARG A 130 -11.38 -2.90 9.92
C ARG A 130 -10.85 -4.33 9.83
N VAL A 131 -9.54 -4.50 9.68
CA VAL A 131 -8.87 -5.81 9.61
C VAL A 131 -8.94 -6.58 10.95
N THR A 132 -9.33 -5.94 12.06
CA THR A 132 -9.59 -6.59 13.35
C THR A 132 -11.07 -6.96 13.57
N GLN A 133 -11.98 -6.55 12.68
CA GLN A 133 -13.43 -6.80 12.81
C GLN A 133 -13.83 -8.20 12.30
N PHE A 134 -13.40 -9.27 12.99
CA PHE A 134 -13.66 -10.64 12.55
C PHE A 134 -15.14 -11.06 12.51
N GLN A 135 -16.01 -10.34 13.21
CA GLN A 135 -17.45 -10.62 13.23
C GLN A 135 -18.20 -10.06 12.02
N ASP A 136 -17.68 -8.99 11.41
CA ASP A 136 -18.24 -8.37 10.21
C ASP A 136 -17.30 -8.61 9.03
N LEU A 137 -17.61 -9.65 8.25
CA LEU A 137 -16.80 -10.06 7.11
C LEU A 137 -16.70 -8.99 6.03
N LEU A 138 -17.68 -8.10 5.88
CA LEU A 138 -17.64 -7.02 4.90
C LEU A 138 -16.67 -5.92 5.35
N LEU A 139 -16.72 -5.54 6.62
CA LEU A 139 -15.74 -4.61 7.19
C LEU A 139 -14.34 -5.20 7.09
N TYR A 140 -14.16 -6.45 7.51
CA TYR A 140 -12.88 -7.16 7.41
C TYR A 140 -12.35 -7.19 5.97
N ALA A 141 -13.16 -7.67 5.01
CA ALA A 141 -12.75 -7.75 3.60
C ALA A 141 -12.42 -6.36 3.02
N SER A 142 -13.20 -5.33 3.37
CA SER A 142 -12.90 -3.95 2.93
C SER A 142 -11.58 -3.44 3.50
N GLY A 143 -11.25 -3.82 4.75
CA GLY A 143 -9.96 -3.56 5.37
C GLY A 143 -8.83 -4.24 4.60
N CYS A 144 -8.97 -5.53 4.30
CA CYS A 144 -7.98 -6.30 3.52
C CYS A 144 -7.72 -5.67 2.15
N VAL A 145 -8.79 -5.37 1.40
CA VAL A 145 -8.68 -4.69 0.09
C VAL A 145 -7.98 -3.34 0.23
N TYR A 146 -8.29 -2.58 1.27
CA TYR A 146 -7.65 -1.29 1.50
C TYR A 146 -6.16 -1.39 1.84
N MET A 147 -5.76 -2.42 2.59
CA MET A 147 -4.37 -2.70 2.96
C MET A 147 -3.54 -3.21 1.78
N SER A 148 -4.15 -3.76 0.73
CA SER A 148 -3.43 -4.17 -0.50
C SER A 148 -2.60 -3.03 -1.12
N ARG A 149 -2.97 -1.76 -0.88
CA ARG A 149 -2.25 -0.58 -1.38
C ARG A 149 -0.80 -0.50 -0.88
N TYR A 150 -0.46 -1.23 0.18
CA TYR A 150 0.91 -1.35 0.67
C TYR A 150 1.85 -1.98 -0.39
N VAL A 151 1.32 -2.69 -1.40
CA VAL A 151 2.08 -3.22 -2.54
C VAL A 151 2.97 -2.18 -3.25
N TRP A 152 2.61 -0.90 -3.21
CA TRP A 152 3.41 0.17 -3.82
C TRP A 152 4.80 0.33 -3.21
N PHE A 153 4.96 0.02 -1.91
CA PHE A 153 6.29 -0.06 -1.31
C PHE A 153 7.08 -1.25 -1.85
N SER A 154 6.43 -2.38 -2.11
CA SER A 154 7.07 -3.53 -2.76
C SER A 154 7.54 -3.19 -4.17
N TYR A 155 6.72 -2.47 -4.95
CA TYR A 155 7.13 -2.00 -6.28
C TYR A 155 8.30 -1.01 -6.21
N LEU A 156 8.28 -0.06 -5.27
CA LEU A 156 9.40 0.86 -5.07
C LEU A 156 10.67 0.13 -4.60
N GLY A 157 10.53 -0.79 -3.65
CA GLY A 157 11.63 -1.61 -3.10
C GLY A 157 12.27 -2.48 -4.18
N LEU A 158 11.47 -3.17 -4.99
CA LEU A 158 11.96 -3.93 -6.14
C LEU A 158 12.71 -3.04 -7.12
N ARG A 159 12.26 -1.81 -7.38
CA ARG A 159 12.97 -0.87 -8.28
C ARG A 159 14.32 -0.44 -7.72
N ILE A 160 14.37 -0.10 -6.44
CA ILE A 160 15.61 0.24 -5.75
C ILE A 160 16.57 -0.96 -5.78
N LEU A 161 16.06 -2.15 -5.48
CA LEU A 161 16.83 -3.39 -5.49
C LEU A 161 17.34 -3.73 -6.89
N SER A 162 16.51 -3.67 -7.93
CA SER A 162 16.94 -3.90 -9.32
C SER A 162 18.03 -2.91 -9.74
N SER A 163 17.93 -1.64 -9.33
CA SER A 163 18.97 -0.65 -9.60
C SER A 163 20.29 -0.99 -8.89
N PHE A 164 20.19 -1.47 -7.64
CA PHE A 164 21.34 -1.91 -6.86
C PHE A 164 21.99 -3.18 -7.43
N VAL A 165 21.19 -4.18 -7.82
CA VAL A 165 21.64 -5.42 -8.45
C VAL A 165 22.37 -5.12 -9.77
N LYS A 166 21.83 -4.21 -10.59
CA LYS A 166 22.49 -3.74 -11.82
C LYS A 166 23.81 -3.04 -11.55
N TRP A 167 23.83 -2.17 -10.55
CA TRP A 167 25.05 -1.49 -10.13
C TRP A 167 26.13 -2.47 -9.64
N ARG A 168 25.73 -3.55 -8.95
CA ARG A 168 26.63 -4.62 -8.47
C ARG A 168 26.89 -5.74 -9.50
N ARG A 169 26.20 -5.73 -10.64
CA ARG A 169 26.24 -6.77 -11.69
C ARG A 169 25.85 -8.16 -11.19
N TRP A 170 24.89 -8.25 -10.28
CA TRP A 170 24.40 -9.52 -9.72
C TRP A 170 23.20 -10.11 -10.46
N GLU A 171 23.00 -9.71 -11.72
CA GLU A 171 21.84 -10.14 -12.53
C GLU A 171 21.78 -11.67 -12.70
N ALA A 172 22.94 -12.36 -12.67
CA ALA A 172 22.99 -13.83 -12.76
C ALA A 172 22.60 -14.54 -11.45
N THR A 173 22.50 -13.82 -10.33
CA THR A 173 22.23 -14.39 -9.01
C THR A 173 20.74 -14.28 -8.63
N TYR A 174 20.03 -13.29 -9.18
CA TYR A 174 18.64 -13.01 -8.81
C TYR A 174 17.69 -13.27 -9.98
N ALA A 175 16.56 -13.91 -9.70
CA ALA A 175 15.48 -14.08 -10.65
C ALA A 175 14.59 -12.83 -10.74
N ASP A 176 14.00 -12.61 -11.92
CA ASP A 176 13.03 -11.55 -12.13
C ASP A 176 11.70 -11.86 -11.43
N VAL A 177 11.16 -10.90 -10.69
CA VAL A 177 9.86 -11.01 -10.01
C VAL A 177 8.77 -10.47 -10.92
N ASP A 178 7.72 -11.26 -11.16
CA ASP A 178 6.53 -10.81 -11.90
C ASP A 178 5.68 -9.82 -11.06
N PRO A 179 5.48 -8.57 -11.53
CA PRO A 179 4.65 -7.58 -10.84
C PRO A 179 3.18 -8.01 -10.68
N ALA A 180 2.64 -8.84 -11.58
CA ALA A 180 1.27 -9.33 -11.50
C ALA A 180 1.08 -10.29 -10.32
N PHE A 181 2.02 -11.22 -10.15
CA PHE A 181 2.04 -12.12 -8.99
C PHE A 181 2.14 -11.34 -7.69
N LEU A 182 2.99 -10.30 -7.65
CA LEU A 182 3.11 -9.41 -6.48
C LEU A 182 1.81 -8.65 -6.16
N SER A 183 1.08 -8.20 -7.19
CA SER A 183 -0.24 -7.59 -7.02
C SER A 183 -1.23 -8.57 -6.39
N ILE A 184 -1.33 -9.77 -6.97
CA ILE A 184 -2.27 -10.80 -6.52
C ILE A 184 -1.96 -11.22 -5.09
N SER A 185 -0.68 -11.44 -4.77
CA SER A 185 -0.26 -11.81 -3.41
C SER A 185 -0.58 -10.70 -2.40
N ALA A 186 -0.38 -9.43 -2.75
CA ALA A 186 -0.75 -8.32 -1.89
C ALA A 186 -2.27 -8.27 -1.61
N TYR A 187 -3.11 -8.50 -2.61
CA TYR A 187 -4.57 -8.53 -2.41
C TYR A 187 -5.02 -9.69 -1.51
N ILE A 188 -4.41 -10.87 -1.67
CA ILE A 188 -4.78 -12.06 -0.92
C ILE A 188 -4.25 -12.01 0.52
N TYR A 189 -2.99 -11.63 0.70
CA TYR A 189 -2.28 -11.84 1.95
C TYR A 189 -2.14 -10.59 2.83
N SER A 190 -2.24 -9.36 2.29
CA SER A 190 -1.96 -8.15 3.08
C SER A 190 -2.80 -8.07 4.36
N GLY A 191 -4.13 -8.12 4.24
CA GLY A 191 -5.05 -8.08 5.36
C GLY A 191 -4.84 -9.22 6.37
N PRO A 192 -4.92 -10.51 5.95
CA PRO A 192 -4.71 -11.64 6.85
C PRO A 192 -3.37 -11.62 7.59
N ILE A 193 -2.27 -11.28 6.91
CA ILE A 193 -0.96 -11.15 7.55
C ILE A 193 -1.01 -10.05 8.61
N ILE A 194 -1.59 -8.90 8.32
CA ILE A 194 -1.73 -7.81 9.29
C ILE A 194 -2.57 -8.23 10.49
N SER A 195 -3.66 -8.99 10.30
CA SER A 195 -4.44 -9.55 11.41
C SER A 195 -3.60 -10.46 12.30
N ILE A 196 -2.80 -11.35 11.70
CA ILE A 196 -1.91 -12.25 12.44
C ILE A 196 -0.84 -11.44 13.20
N LEU A 197 -0.22 -10.45 12.56
CA LEU A 197 0.77 -9.59 13.20
C LEU A 197 0.16 -8.82 14.38
N GLY A 198 -1.06 -8.30 14.24
CA GLY A 198 -1.78 -7.59 15.30
C GLY A 198 -2.25 -8.45 16.46
N THR A 199 -2.36 -9.77 16.26
CA THR A 199 -2.79 -10.74 17.29
C THR A 199 -1.65 -11.52 17.91
N THR A 200 -0.41 -11.31 17.44
CA THR A 200 0.79 -11.97 17.93
C THR A 200 1.68 -11.01 18.74
N PRO A 201 2.63 -11.52 19.54
CA PRO A 201 3.59 -10.67 20.26
C PRO A 201 4.45 -9.78 19.35
N ILE A 202 4.50 -10.05 18.04
CA ILE A 202 5.19 -9.21 17.06
C ILE A 202 4.64 -7.78 17.06
N MET A 203 3.36 -7.59 17.41
CA MET A 203 2.76 -6.26 17.59
C MET A 203 3.54 -5.38 18.58
N TRP A 204 4.20 -5.99 19.57
CA TRP A 204 5.05 -5.25 20.52
C TRP A 204 6.25 -4.61 19.80
N LEU A 205 6.86 -5.29 18.83
CA LEU A 205 7.92 -4.72 18.01
C LEU A 205 7.40 -3.51 17.23
N PHE A 206 6.23 -3.63 16.59
CA PHE A 206 5.61 -2.50 15.89
C PHE A 206 5.35 -1.31 16.81
N TYR A 207 4.86 -1.55 18.03
CA TYR A 207 4.70 -0.50 19.03
C TYR A 207 6.02 0.20 19.37
N GLN A 208 7.11 -0.57 19.58
CA GLN A 208 8.44 0.01 19.80
C GLN A 208 8.91 0.83 18.59
N MET A 209 8.63 0.37 17.37
CA MET A 209 8.98 1.14 16.17
C MET A 209 8.21 2.47 16.10
N TRP A 210 6.94 2.47 16.50
CA TRP A 210 6.11 3.68 16.51
C TRP A 210 6.49 4.66 17.62
N SER A 211 7.15 4.20 18.69
CA SER A 211 7.59 5.09 19.78
C SER A 211 8.95 5.76 19.53
N ILE A 212 9.75 5.32 18.55
CA ILE A 212 11.13 5.82 18.29
C ILE A 212 11.19 7.35 18.17
N PHE A 213 10.25 7.95 17.46
CA PHE A 213 10.22 9.40 17.20
C PHE A 213 9.27 10.17 18.12
N VAL A 214 8.71 9.50 19.13
CA VAL A 214 7.79 10.12 20.09
C VAL A 214 8.60 10.79 21.20
N PRO A 215 8.36 12.08 21.50
CA PRO A 215 8.97 12.74 22.65
C PRO A 215 8.61 12.04 23.97
N SER A 216 9.53 11.96 24.92
CA SER A 216 9.32 11.29 26.22
C SER A 216 8.12 11.85 27.02
N ALA A 217 7.76 13.11 26.80
CA ALA A 217 6.57 13.72 27.39
C ALA A 217 5.24 13.09 26.93
N LEU A 218 5.24 12.34 25.81
CA LEU A 218 4.06 11.76 25.15
C LEU A 218 4.16 10.24 24.97
N GLU A 219 5.08 9.56 25.66
CA GLU A 219 5.48 8.16 25.42
C GLU A 219 4.33 7.13 25.50
N ASN A 220 3.24 7.46 26.19
CA ASN A 220 2.04 6.61 26.30
C ASN A 220 0.78 7.22 25.66
N GLU A 221 0.89 8.45 25.16
CA GLU A 221 -0.24 9.23 24.63
C GLU A 221 -0.14 9.42 23.11
N ALA A 222 1.02 9.16 22.50
CA ALA A 222 1.21 9.36 21.07
C ALA A 222 2.00 8.22 20.42
N ILE A 223 1.74 8.02 19.13
CA ILE A 223 2.51 7.11 18.26
C ILE A 223 2.91 7.84 16.98
N GLU A 224 4.11 7.56 16.46
CA GLU A 224 4.60 8.07 15.18
C GLU A 224 4.45 6.98 14.11
N ALA A 225 3.52 7.17 13.18
CA ALA A 225 3.17 6.18 12.17
C ALA A 225 4.20 6.09 11.02
N ILE A 226 5.17 7.00 10.94
CA ILE A 226 6.13 7.05 9.83
C ILE A 226 6.94 5.76 9.69
N THR A 227 7.42 5.22 10.81
CA THR A 227 8.19 3.97 10.90
C THR A 227 7.31 2.74 10.66
N GLY A 228 6.07 2.78 11.14
CA GLY A 228 5.10 1.70 10.98
C GLY A 228 4.67 1.46 9.55
N ILE A 229 4.41 2.54 8.83
CA ILE A 229 3.96 2.49 7.44
C ILE A 229 5.08 1.92 6.55
N THR A 230 6.35 2.25 6.83
CA THR A 230 7.49 1.65 6.10
C THR A 230 7.69 0.17 6.40
N THR A 231 7.59 -0.25 7.66
CA THR A 231 8.11 -1.57 8.10
C THR A 231 7.15 -2.72 7.89
N CYS A 232 5.84 -2.45 7.83
CA CYS A 232 4.84 -3.46 7.44
C CYS A 232 5.09 -4.07 6.04
N ASN A 233 5.86 -3.41 5.16
CA ASN A 233 6.13 -3.90 3.80
C ASN A 233 7.42 -4.71 3.65
N GLU A 234 8.43 -4.45 4.47
CA GLU A 234 9.73 -5.13 4.32
C GLU A 234 9.59 -6.64 4.54
N PHE A 235 8.74 -7.07 5.48
CA PHE A 235 8.48 -8.50 5.73
C PHE A 235 7.86 -9.24 4.53
N ALA A 236 7.07 -8.58 3.69
CA ALA A 236 6.47 -9.18 2.49
C ALA A 236 7.47 -9.29 1.33
N LEU A 237 8.37 -8.31 1.19
CA LEU A 237 9.45 -8.31 0.19
C LEU A 237 10.48 -9.41 0.47
N THR A 238 10.88 -9.61 1.73
CA THR A 238 11.89 -10.62 2.07
C THR A 238 11.40 -12.04 1.82
N TYR A 239 10.10 -12.31 2.00
CA TYR A 239 9.52 -13.63 1.74
C TYR A 239 9.47 -13.97 0.26
N VAL A 240 9.22 -12.98 -0.61
CA VAL A 240 9.20 -13.17 -2.08
C VAL A 240 10.61 -13.28 -2.67
N LEU A 241 11.60 -12.63 -2.07
CA LEU A 241 13.00 -12.67 -2.53
C LEU A 241 13.79 -13.90 -2.03
N LEU A 242 13.22 -14.71 -1.14
CA LEU A 242 13.81 -15.94 -0.61
C LEU A 242 13.29 -17.22 -1.30
N GLN A 243 12.49 -17.08 -2.37
CA GLN A 243 12.14 -18.17 -3.30
C GLN A 243 13.08 -18.17 -4.50
#